data_AF-A0A9X9LZ71-F1
#
_entry.id   AF-A0A9X9LZ71-F1
#
_cell.length_a   1.000
_cell.length_b   1.000
_cell.length_c   1.000
_cell.angle_alpha   90.00
_cell.angle_beta   90.00
_cell.angle_gamma   90.00
#
_symmetry.space_group_name_H-M   'P 1'
#
loop_
_entity.id
_entity.type
_entity.pdbx_description
1 polymer ?
#
loop_
_entity_poly.entity_id
_entity_poly.type
_entity_poly.pdbx_seq_one_letter_code
_entity_poly.pdbx_strand_id
1 'polypeptide(L)'
;MSLDDGDSKIQNQLKKLQSPIILLYCTKEEATYIFEVANSVGLTGYGYTWIVPSLVAGDTDTVPSEFPTGLISVSYDEWDYGLPARVRDGIAIITTAASDMLSEHSFIPEPKSSCYNTHEKRIYQSNMLNRYLINVTFEGRNLSFSEDGYQMHPKLVIILLNKERKWERVGKWKDKSLQMKYYVWPRMCPETEEQEDDHLSIVTLEEAPFVIVESVDPLSGTCMRNTVPCQKRIVSENKTDEEPGYIKKCCKGFCIDILKKISKSVKFTYDLYLVTNGKHGKKINGTWNGMIGEVVMKRAYMAVGSLTINEERSEVVDFSVPFIETGISVMVSRSNGT
;
A
#
# COMPACT_ATOMS: atom_id res chain seq x y z
N MET A 1 -17.09 -14.75 -38.23
CA MET A 1 -17.39 -13.94 -37.04
C MET A 1 -16.49 -12.73 -37.10
N SER A 2 -17.05 -11.55 -37.39
CA SER A 2 -16.32 -10.31 -37.59
C SER A 2 -15.71 -9.83 -36.27
N LEU A 3 -14.43 -9.44 -36.29
CA LEU A 3 -13.67 -8.89 -35.16
C LEU A 3 -14.43 -7.78 -34.40
N ASP A 4 -15.25 -7.01 -35.13
CA ASP A 4 -16.07 -5.90 -34.65
C ASP A 4 -17.15 -6.29 -33.58
N ASP A 5 -17.63 -7.55 -33.61
CA ASP A 5 -18.61 -8.05 -32.62
C ASP A 5 -17.95 -8.48 -31.30
N GLY A 6 -16.63 -8.67 -31.29
CA GLY A 6 -15.85 -8.95 -30.07
C GLY A 6 -15.57 -7.67 -29.27
N ASP A 7 -15.17 -6.61 -29.98
CA ASP A 7 -14.71 -5.36 -29.37
C ASP A 7 -15.85 -4.59 -28.73
N SER A 8 -16.99 -4.56 -29.41
CA SER A 8 -18.23 -4.00 -28.87
C SER A 8 -18.69 -4.73 -27.60
N LYS A 9 -18.47 -6.04 -27.48
CA LYS A 9 -18.80 -6.79 -26.24
C LYS A 9 -17.87 -6.42 -25.09
N ILE A 10 -16.55 -6.37 -25.33
CA ILE A 10 -15.56 -6.00 -24.30
C ILE A 10 -15.81 -4.56 -23.85
N GLN A 11 -15.99 -3.63 -24.80
CA GLN A 11 -16.28 -2.23 -24.51
C GLN A 11 -17.57 -2.07 -23.68
N ASN A 12 -18.62 -2.80 -24.02
CA ASN A 12 -19.89 -2.77 -23.30
C ASN A 12 -19.78 -3.36 -21.89
N GLN A 13 -18.91 -4.35 -21.66
CA GLN A 13 -18.66 -4.87 -20.32
C GLN A 13 -17.78 -3.93 -19.49
N LEU A 14 -16.74 -3.35 -20.09
CA LEU A 14 -15.86 -2.38 -19.43
C LEU A 14 -16.63 -1.13 -19.00
N LYS A 15 -17.56 -0.61 -19.82
CA LYS A 15 -18.43 0.53 -19.45
C LYS A 15 -19.30 0.29 -18.21
N LYS A 16 -19.54 -0.97 -17.82
CA LYS A 16 -20.31 -1.30 -16.60
C LYS A 16 -19.48 -1.19 -15.33
N LEU A 17 -18.16 -1.08 -15.44
CA LEU A 17 -17.27 -0.96 -14.29
C LEU A 17 -17.39 0.46 -13.70
N GLN A 18 -17.72 0.52 -12.42
CA GLN A 18 -17.80 1.77 -11.64
C GLN A 18 -16.80 1.80 -10.47
N SER A 19 -16.13 0.67 -10.22
CA SER A 19 -15.18 0.53 -9.12
C SER A 19 -13.90 1.31 -9.42
N PRO A 20 -13.37 2.10 -8.47
CA PRO A 20 -12.15 2.88 -8.67
C PRO A 20 -10.89 2.02 -8.72
N ILE A 21 -10.94 0.78 -8.22
CA ILE A 21 -9.81 -0.16 -8.24
C ILE A 21 -10.22 -1.37 -9.08
N ILE A 22 -9.39 -1.69 -10.07
CA ILE A 22 -9.63 -2.79 -11.01
C ILE A 22 -8.44 -3.75 -10.95
N LEU A 23 -8.71 -5.00 -10.61
CA LEU A 23 -7.72 -6.08 -10.65
C LEU A 23 -7.80 -6.75 -12.03
N LEU A 24 -6.71 -6.73 -12.77
CA LEU A 24 -6.63 -7.35 -14.09
C LEU A 24 -5.71 -8.58 -14.04
N TYR A 25 -6.25 -9.73 -14.42
CA TYR A 25 -5.52 -10.99 -14.53
C TYR A 25 -5.65 -11.52 -15.95
N CYS A 26 -4.56 -11.41 -16.71
CA CYS A 26 -4.44 -11.87 -18.08
C CYS A 26 -2.95 -11.99 -18.45
N THR A 27 -2.67 -12.42 -19.67
CA THR A 27 -1.33 -12.38 -20.26
C THR A 27 -0.92 -10.95 -20.65
N LYS A 28 0.36 -10.73 -20.97
CA LYS A 28 0.88 -9.40 -21.37
C LYS A 28 0.25 -8.94 -22.69
N GLU A 29 0.04 -9.85 -23.63
CA GLU A 29 -0.57 -9.60 -24.94
C GLU A 29 -2.06 -9.29 -24.83
N GLU A 30 -2.79 -9.98 -23.95
CA GLU A 30 -4.18 -9.65 -23.66
C GLU A 30 -4.29 -8.30 -22.96
N ALA A 31 -3.36 -7.98 -22.05
CA ALA A 31 -3.36 -6.73 -21.33
C ALA A 31 -3.20 -5.52 -22.27
N THR A 32 -2.32 -5.60 -23.28
CA THR A 32 -2.16 -4.51 -24.26
C THR A 32 -3.46 -4.23 -24.98
N TYR A 33 -4.18 -5.28 -25.39
CA TYR A 33 -5.48 -5.15 -26.05
C TYR A 33 -6.55 -4.57 -25.12
N ILE A 34 -6.62 -5.08 -23.88
CA ILE A 34 -7.59 -4.61 -22.89
C ILE A 34 -7.34 -3.15 -22.55
N PHE A 35 -6.08 -2.72 -22.41
CA PHE A 35 -5.76 -1.33 -22.12
C PHE A 35 -6.02 -0.39 -23.30
N GLU A 36 -5.81 -0.84 -24.54
CA GLU A 36 -6.22 -0.10 -25.73
C GLU A 36 -7.73 0.19 -25.73
N VAL A 37 -8.55 -0.84 -25.50
CA VAL A 37 -10.01 -0.69 -25.39
C VAL A 37 -10.39 0.13 -24.16
N ALA A 38 -9.77 -0.10 -23.00
CA ALA A 38 -10.04 0.66 -21.77
C ALA A 38 -9.71 2.16 -21.92
N ASN A 39 -8.68 2.49 -22.70
CA ASN A 39 -8.32 3.86 -23.02
C ASN A 39 -9.41 4.53 -23.87
N SER A 40 -9.99 3.81 -24.84
CA SER A 40 -11.14 4.31 -25.63
C SER A 40 -12.41 4.57 -24.80
N VAL A 41 -12.54 3.90 -23.65
CA VAL A 41 -13.68 4.03 -22.72
C VAL A 41 -13.41 5.04 -21.60
N GLY A 42 -12.17 5.50 -21.45
CA GLY A 42 -11.76 6.42 -20.38
C GLY A 42 -11.55 5.75 -19.02
N LEU A 43 -11.35 4.43 -18.97
CA LEU A 43 -11.05 3.70 -17.73
C LEU A 43 -9.57 3.73 -17.34
N THR A 44 -8.72 4.31 -18.18
CA THR A 44 -7.30 4.57 -17.91
C THR A 44 -7.06 5.96 -17.30
N GLY A 45 -8.11 6.78 -17.23
CA GLY A 45 -8.07 8.16 -16.73
C GLY A 45 -8.30 8.28 -15.22
N TYR A 46 -8.46 9.52 -14.77
CA TYR A 46 -8.61 9.86 -13.35
C TYR A 46 -9.76 9.12 -12.68
N GLY A 47 -9.50 8.61 -11.48
CA GLY A 47 -10.49 7.91 -10.65
C GLY A 47 -10.47 6.38 -10.77
N TYR A 48 -9.74 5.83 -11.75
CA TYR A 48 -9.50 4.40 -11.91
C TYR A 48 -8.03 4.05 -11.67
N THR A 49 -7.78 2.97 -10.95
CA THR A 49 -6.45 2.44 -10.68
C THR A 49 -6.41 0.96 -11.00
N TRP A 50 -5.47 0.59 -11.86
CA TRP A 50 -5.30 -0.78 -12.32
C TRP A 50 -4.18 -1.46 -11.54
N ILE A 51 -4.46 -2.68 -11.07
CA ILE A 51 -3.48 -3.54 -10.42
C ILE A 51 -3.37 -4.82 -11.23
N VAL A 52 -2.15 -5.14 -11.62
CA VAL A 52 -1.82 -6.32 -12.43
C VAL A 52 -0.81 -7.22 -11.74
N PRO A 53 -0.82 -8.54 -11.98
CA PRO A 53 0.19 -9.45 -11.46
C PRO A 53 1.52 -9.30 -12.21
N SER A 54 2.56 -9.96 -11.69
CA SER A 54 3.89 -10.04 -12.31
C SER A 54 3.86 -10.52 -13.76
N LEU A 55 2.90 -11.37 -14.14
CA LEU A 55 2.75 -11.89 -15.50
C LEU A 55 2.52 -10.80 -16.56
N VAL A 56 1.76 -9.75 -16.21
CA VAL A 56 1.43 -8.66 -17.13
C VAL A 56 2.58 -7.67 -17.26
N ALA A 57 3.23 -7.34 -16.13
CA ALA A 57 4.43 -6.52 -16.19
C ALA A 57 5.55 -7.26 -16.94
N GLY A 58 5.73 -8.54 -16.61
CA GLY A 58 6.77 -9.40 -17.16
C GLY A 58 8.14 -8.77 -16.94
N ASP A 59 8.86 -8.58 -18.04
CA ASP A 59 10.09 -7.80 -18.08
C ASP A 59 9.81 -6.30 -17.90
N THR A 60 10.47 -5.70 -16.90
CA THR A 60 10.33 -4.28 -16.56
C THR A 60 11.04 -3.34 -17.54
N ASP A 61 11.92 -3.86 -18.40
CA ASP A 61 12.61 -3.06 -19.42
C ASP A 61 11.69 -2.75 -20.62
N THR A 62 10.69 -3.59 -20.88
CA THR A 62 9.78 -3.47 -22.03
C THR A 62 8.38 -3.06 -21.60
N VAL A 63 8.04 -1.78 -21.76
CA VAL A 63 6.74 -1.23 -21.39
C VAL A 63 5.89 -0.88 -22.63
N PRO A 64 4.82 -1.64 -22.93
CA PRO A 64 3.93 -1.35 -24.07
C PRO A 64 3.26 0.02 -23.94
N SER A 65 3.16 0.77 -25.05
CA SER A 65 2.62 2.14 -25.10
C SER A 65 1.20 2.27 -24.51
N GLU A 66 0.42 1.21 -24.61
CA GLU A 66 -0.98 1.14 -24.22
C GLU A 66 -1.14 1.13 -22.69
N PHE A 67 -0.08 0.76 -21.95
CA PHE A 67 -0.14 0.69 -20.49
C PHE A 67 -0.30 2.09 -19.89
N PRO A 68 -1.31 2.30 -19.03
CA PRO A 68 -1.56 3.59 -18.42
C PRO A 68 -0.53 3.91 -17.35
N THR A 69 -0.17 5.20 -17.23
CA THR A 69 0.61 5.69 -16.09
C THR A 69 -0.18 5.47 -14.80
N GLY A 70 0.50 5.16 -13.69
CA GLY A 70 -0.18 4.82 -12.43
C GLY A 70 -0.54 3.33 -12.29
N LEU A 71 -0.19 2.50 -13.28
CA LEU A 71 -0.36 1.04 -13.22
C LEU A 71 0.48 0.44 -12.09
N ILE A 72 -0.17 -0.38 -11.25
CA ILE A 72 0.47 -1.07 -10.12
C ILE A 72 0.77 -2.50 -10.52
N SER A 73 1.99 -2.95 -10.27
CA SER A 73 2.35 -4.37 -10.40
C SER A 73 3.18 -4.83 -9.22
N VAL A 74 3.29 -6.15 -9.09
CA VAL A 74 4.16 -6.83 -8.13
C VAL A 74 5.18 -7.61 -8.93
N SER A 75 6.47 -7.45 -8.62
CA SER A 75 7.54 -8.21 -9.26
C SER A 75 8.48 -8.80 -8.21
N TYR A 76 9.31 -9.75 -8.63
CA TYR A 76 10.45 -10.17 -7.83
C TYR A 76 11.46 -9.03 -7.73
N ASP A 77 12.21 -8.98 -6.63
CA ASP A 77 13.24 -7.95 -6.45
C ASP A 77 14.40 -8.17 -7.44
N GLU A 78 14.32 -7.59 -8.64
CA GLU A 78 15.37 -7.69 -9.68
C GLU A 78 16.57 -6.80 -9.39
N TRP A 79 16.32 -5.67 -8.74
CA TRP A 79 17.36 -4.70 -8.41
C TRP A 79 18.30 -5.20 -7.33
N ASP A 80 17.76 -5.75 -6.23
CA ASP A 80 18.59 -6.22 -5.12
C ASP A 80 19.07 -7.67 -5.35
N TYR A 81 18.44 -8.40 -6.29
CA TYR A 81 18.69 -9.83 -6.52
C TYR A 81 18.65 -10.20 -8.01
N GLY A 82 19.78 -9.94 -8.68
CA GLY A 82 19.95 -10.14 -10.12
C GLY A 82 20.01 -11.60 -10.58
N LEU A 83 20.04 -11.79 -11.90
CA LEU A 83 19.97 -13.11 -12.55
C LEU A 83 21.07 -14.09 -12.11
N PRO A 84 22.37 -13.72 -11.99
CA PRO A 84 23.40 -14.68 -11.56
C PRO A 84 23.17 -15.24 -10.16
N ALA A 85 22.64 -14.41 -9.25
CA ALA A 85 22.31 -14.84 -7.90
C ALA A 85 21.13 -15.82 -7.90
N ARG A 86 20.11 -15.57 -8.73
CA ARG A 86 18.96 -16.48 -8.95
C ARG A 86 19.41 -17.84 -9.48
N VAL A 87 20.29 -17.84 -10.48
CA VAL A 87 20.83 -19.08 -11.08
C VAL A 87 21.65 -19.85 -10.05
N ARG A 88 22.52 -19.18 -9.28
CA ARG A 88 23.29 -19.79 -8.20
C ARG A 88 22.38 -20.45 -7.17
N ASP A 89 21.35 -19.75 -6.72
CA ASP A 89 20.43 -20.29 -5.72
C ASP A 89 19.58 -21.44 -6.32
N GLY A 90 19.23 -21.41 -7.61
CA GLY A 90 18.62 -22.55 -8.31
C GLY A 90 19.50 -23.80 -8.34
N ILE A 91 20.79 -23.63 -8.63
CA ILE A 91 21.79 -24.72 -8.56
C ILE A 91 21.94 -25.22 -7.13
N ALA A 92 21.97 -24.30 -6.16
CA ALA A 92 22.05 -24.65 -4.74
C ALA A 92 20.84 -25.48 -4.30
N ILE A 93 19.63 -25.12 -4.71
CA ILE A 93 18.41 -25.88 -4.38
C ILE A 93 18.52 -27.32 -4.87
N ILE A 94 18.89 -27.51 -6.14
CA ILE A 94 19.03 -28.85 -6.75
C ILE A 94 20.14 -29.65 -6.05
N THR A 95 21.28 -29.01 -5.78
CA THR A 95 22.45 -29.67 -5.19
C THR A 95 22.20 -30.06 -3.74
N THR A 96 21.59 -29.17 -2.95
CA THR A 96 21.23 -29.45 -1.55
C THR A 96 20.19 -30.57 -1.48
N ALA A 97 19.13 -30.52 -2.28
CA ALA A 97 18.12 -31.59 -2.30
C ALA A 97 18.72 -32.94 -2.71
N ALA A 98 19.63 -32.96 -3.69
CA ALA A 98 20.33 -34.18 -4.10
C ALA A 98 21.28 -34.69 -3.00
N SER A 99 21.97 -33.79 -2.29
CA SER A 99 22.85 -34.11 -1.17
C SER A 99 22.08 -34.68 0.02
N ASP A 100 20.94 -34.08 0.38
CA ASP A 100 20.09 -34.55 1.47
C ASP A 100 19.55 -35.95 1.17
N MET A 101 19.04 -36.16 -0.04
CA MET A 101 18.57 -37.47 -0.48
C MET A 101 19.69 -38.51 -0.55
N LEU A 102 20.90 -38.13 -0.98
CA LEU A 102 22.07 -39.01 -0.92
C LEU A 102 22.42 -39.38 0.53
N SER A 103 22.33 -38.43 1.46
CA SER A 103 22.62 -38.68 2.87
C SER A 103 21.62 -39.63 3.54
N GLU A 104 20.33 -39.53 3.21
CA GLU A 104 19.28 -40.35 3.81
C GLU A 104 19.09 -41.71 3.11
N HIS A 105 19.22 -41.77 1.79
CA HIS A 105 18.89 -42.95 0.99
C HIS A 105 20.09 -43.57 0.26
N SER A 106 21.28 -42.98 0.39
CA SER A 106 22.53 -43.50 -0.19
C SER A 106 22.50 -43.68 -1.72
N PHE A 107 21.55 -43.04 -2.41
CA PHE A 107 21.37 -43.16 -3.86
C PHE A 107 20.79 -41.87 -4.47
N ILE A 108 21.26 -41.52 -5.66
CA ILE A 108 20.70 -40.46 -6.51
C ILE A 108 20.11 -41.11 -7.78
N PRO A 109 18.83 -40.89 -8.12
CA PRO A 109 18.22 -41.36 -9.35
C PRO A 109 19.03 -40.90 -10.56
N GLU A 110 19.37 -41.83 -11.46
CA GLU A 110 20.02 -41.45 -12.71
C GLU A 110 19.04 -40.63 -13.56
N PRO A 111 19.50 -39.50 -14.14
CA PRO A 111 18.65 -38.63 -14.94
C PRO A 111 18.17 -39.35 -16.21
N LYS A 112 16.94 -39.04 -16.64
CA LYS A 112 16.48 -39.41 -17.99
C LYS A 112 17.19 -38.49 -18.99
N SER A 113 18.07 -39.06 -19.81
CA SER A 113 18.79 -38.33 -20.86
C SER A 113 17.99 -38.17 -22.17
N SER A 114 16.81 -38.80 -22.29
CA SER A 114 15.99 -38.76 -23.50
C SER A 114 14.49 -38.69 -23.17
N CYS A 115 13.77 -37.82 -23.88
CA CYS A 115 12.31 -37.69 -23.81
C CYS A 115 11.56 -38.73 -24.66
N TYR A 116 12.26 -39.46 -25.54
CA TYR A 116 11.66 -40.40 -26.50
C TYR A 116 11.46 -41.82 -25.96
N ASN A 117 12.23 -42.22 -24.94
CA ASN A 117 12.15 -43.56 -24.34
C ASN A 117 11.40 -43.51 -23.00
N THR A 118 10.07 -43.52 -23.05
CA THR A 118 9.23 -43.67 -21.84
C THR A 118 9.14 -45.14 -21.43
N HIS A 119 10.11 -45.63 -20.66
CA HIS A 119 9.90 -46.82 -19.82
C HIS A 119 9.43 -46.40 -18.41
N GLU A 120 8.25 -46.90 -18.06
CA GLU A 120 7.37 -46.53 -16.93
C GLU A 120 7.92 -46.85 -15.52
N LYS A 121 9.10 -47.44 -15.37
CA LYS A 121 9.56 -48.05 -14.10
C LYS A 121 10.14 -47.09 -13.05
N ARG A 122 10.15 -45.76 -13.24
CA ARG A 122 10.78 -44.81 -12.28
C ARG A 122 9.86 -43.68 -11.77
N ILE A 123 8.56 -43.70 -12.04
CA ILE A 123 7.60 -42.67 -11.56
C ILE A 123 7.56 -42.58 -10.01
N TYR A 124 7.80 -43.69 -9.31
CA TYR A 124 7.91 -43.70 -7.84
C TYR A 124 9.14 -42.93 -7.32
N GLN A 125 10.22 -42.84 -8.10
CA GLN A 125 11.47 -42.19 -7.69
C GLN A 125 11.44 -40.66 -7.89
N SER A 126 10.70 -40.16 -8.89
CA SER A 126 10.52 -38.71 -9.11
C SER A 126 9.69 -38.05 -8.01
N ASN A 127 8.67 -38.75 -7.48
CA ASN A 127 7.86 -38.23 -6.37
C ASN A 127 8.66 -38.06 -5.07
N MET A 128 9.69 -38.87 -4.90
CA MET A 128 10.59 -38.79 -3.74
C MET A 128 11.50 -37.58 -3.81
N LEU A 129 12.11 -37.32 -4.98
CA LEU A 129 12.92 -36.12 -5.19
C LEU A 129 12.11 -34.83 -5.00
N ASN A 130 10.84 -34.82 -5.45
CA ASN A 130 9.95 -33.68 -5.23
C ASN A 130 9.80 -33.32 -3.75
N ARG A 131 9.78 -34.32 -2.85
CA ARG A 131 9.71 -34.08 -1.40
C ARG A 131 10.92 -33.33 -0.86
N TYR A 132 12.12 -33.66 -1.36
CA TYR A 132 13.36 -32.98 -0.96
C TYR A 132 13.50 -31.60 -1.60
N LEU A 133 12.91 -31.37 -2.78
CA LEU A 133 12.90 -30.06 -3.43
C LEU A 133 11.98 -29.05 -2.74
N ILE A 134 10.95 -29.49 -1.99
CA ILE A 134 9.99 -28.60 -1.32
C ILE A 134 10.63 -27.82 -0.17
N ASN A 135 11.48 -28.45 0.64
CA ASN A 135 12.02 -27.82 1.84
C ASN A 135 13.54 -27.74 1.78
N VAL A 136 14.04 -26.66 1.16
CA VAL A 136 15.48 -26.41 1.03
C VAL A 136 15.88 -25.13 1.74
N THR A 137 16.92 -25.24 2.58
CA THR A 137 17.57 -24.10 3.23
C THR A 137 19.02 -23.99 2.74
N PHE A 138 19.45 -22.78 2.39
CA PHE A 138 20.79 -22.54 1.86
C PHE A 138 21.30 -21.17 2.34
N GLU A 139 22.54 -21.12 2.85
CA GLU A 139 23.16 -19.89 3.38
C GLU A 139 22.28 -19.14 4.42
N GLY A 140 21.56 -19.89 5.27
CA GLY A 140 20.66 -19.30 6.28
C GLY A 140 19.39 -18.66 5.69
N ARG A 141 19.11 -18.84 4.39
CA ARG A 141 17.89 -18.41 3.72
C ARG A 141 16.97 -19.60 3.48
N ASN A 142 15.68 -19.40 3.72
CA ASN A 142 14.66 -20.40 3.41
C ASN A 142 14.23 -20.25 1.93
N LEU A 143 14.52 -21.26 1.11
CA LEU A 143 14.19 -21.32 -0.31
C LEU A 143 13.07 -22.35 -0.58
N SER A 144 12.23 -22.60 0.41
CA SER A 144 11.14 -23.58 0.30
C SER A 144 10.08 -23.23 -0.75
N PHE A 145 9.45 -24.29 -1.26
CA PHE A 145 8.37 -24.23 -2.24
C PHE A 145 7.04 -24.70 -1.63
N SER A 146 5.94 -24.28 -2.24
CA SER A 146 4.60 -24.75 -1.96
C SER A 146 4.34 -26.08 -2.66
N GLU A 147 3.24 -26.75 -2.31
CA GLU A 147 2.80 -27.96 -3.01
C GLU A 147 2.52 -27.71 -4.50
N ASP A 148 2.12 -26.48 -4.84
CA ASP A 148 1.90 -26.03 -6.23
C ASP A 148 3.21 -25.73 -6.99
N GLY A 149 4.37 -25.80 -6.34
CA GLY A 149 5.69 -25.57 -6.94
C GLY A 149 6.15 -24.12 -6.98
N TYR A 150 5.47 -23.19 -6.29
CA TYR A 150 5.90 -21.79 -6.17
C TYR A 150 6.73 -21.57 -4.91
N GLN A 151 7.59 -20.56 -4.90
CA GLN A 151 8.35 -20.24 -3.69
C GLN A 151 7.40 -19.76 -2.56
N MET A 152 7.60 -20.27 -1.33
CA MET A 152 6.74 -19.95 -0.18
C MET A 152 6.92 -18.52 0.36
N HIS A 153 8.17 -18.05 0.37
CA HIS A 153 8.54 -16.74 0.93
C HIS A 153 9.41 -15.93 -0.05
N PRO A 154 8.89 -15.60 -1.24
CA PRO A 154 9.62 -14.77 -2.18
C PRO A 154 9.72 -13.34 -1.65
N LYS A 155 10.87 -12.69 -1.92
CA LYS A 155 11.02 -11.26 -1.70
C LYS A 155 10.39 -10.54 -2.89
N LEU A 156 9.26 -9.87 -2.65
CA LEU A 156 8.50 -9.18 -3.67
C LEU A 156 8.63 -7.68 -3.49
N VAL A 157 8.61 -6.96 -4.61
CA VAL A 157 8.59 -5.50 -4.65
C VAL A 157 7.31 -5.06 -5.35
N ILE A 158 6.70 -4.01 -4.81
CA ILE A 158 5.58 -3.33 -5.47
C ILE A 158 6.17 -2.24 -6.33
N ILE A 159 5.81 -2.27 -7.61
CA ILE A 159 6.28 -1.35 -8.63
C ILE A 159 5.11 -0.54 -9.19
N LEU A 160 5.41 0.70 -9.54
CA LEU A 160 4.48 1.64 -10.13
C LEU A 160 5.03 2.17 -11.45
N LEU A 161 4.20 2.20 -12.48
CA LEU A 161 4.57 2.81 -13.75
C LEU A 161 4.46 4.34 -13.66
N ASN A 162 5.60 5.02 -13.67
CA ASN A 162 5.68 6.47 -13.51
C ASN A 162 5.32 7.24 -14.81
N LYS A 163 5.34 8.58 -14.75
CA LYS A 163 5.04 9.45 -15.92
C LYS A 163 6.07 9.32 -17.05
N GLU A 164 7.33 9.04 -16.71
CA GLU A 164 8.39 8.74 -17.68
C GLU A 164 8.28 7.33 -18.30
N ARG A 165 7.23 6.59 -17.95
CA ARG A 165 6.98 5.20 -18.38
C ARG A 165 8.09 4.23 -17.96
N LYS A 166 8.67 4.48 -16.80
CA LYS A 166 9.61 3.58 -16.12
C LYS A 166 8.97 3.01 -14.87
N TRP A 167 9.29 1.76 -14.56
CA TRP A 167 8.86 1.13 -13.32
C TRP A 167 9.68 1.66 -12.14
N GLU A 168 9.00 2.27 -11.17
CA GLU A 168 9.59 2.74 -9.92
C GLU A 168 9.19 1.80 -8.77
N ARG A 169 10.14 1.52 -7.87
CA ARG A 169 9.88 0.75 -6.65
C ARG A 169 9.15 1.61 -5.60
N VAL A 170 7.94 1.22 -5.25
CA VAL A 170 7.07 1.94 -4.30
C VAL A 170 6.73 1.15 -3.05
N GLY A 171 7.10 -0.13 -2.99
CA GLY A 171 6.97 -0.93 -1.78
C GLY A 171 7.83 -2.19 -1.80
N LYS A 172 8.04 -2.76 -0.61
CA LYS A 172 8.72 -4.04 -0.39
C LYS A 172 7.83 -4.92 0.46
N TRP A 173 7.65 -6.18 0.03
CA TRP A 173 6.94 -7.21 0.77
C TRP A 173 7.91 -8.30 1.21
N LYS A 174 8.00 -8.51 2.52
CA LYS A 174 8.87 -9.51 3.13
C LYS A 174 8.25 -10.05 4.42
N ASP A 175 8.30 -11.37 4.62
CA ASP A 175 7.92 -12.04 5.87
C ASP A 175 6.52 -11.62 6.39
N LYS A 176 5.53 -11.57 5.49
CA LYS A 176 4.14 -11.12 5.77
C LYS A 176 3.99 -9.65 6.15
N SER A 177 5.05 -8.84 6.03
CA SER A 177 5.03 -7.40 6.27
C SER A 177 5.15 -6.63 4.96
N LEU A 178 4.22 -5.68 4.76
CA LEU A 178 4.28 -4.72 3.66
C LEU A 178 4.88 -3.40 4.12
N GLN A 179 5.97 -3.00 3.49
CA GLN A 179 6.57 -1.68 3.67
C GLN A 179 6.34 -0.87 2.39
N MET A 180 5.48 0.14 2.47
CA MET A 180 5.23 1.06 1.37
C MET A 180 6.04 2.34 1.52
N LYS A 181 6.54 2.88 0.41
CA LYS A 181 7.12 4.23 0.32
C LYS A 181 6.06 5.30 0.60
N TYR A 182 4.83 5.06 0.16
CA TYR A 182 3.68 5.95 0.36
C TYR A 182 2.63 5.28 1.27
N TYR A 183 2.14 5.98 2.29
CA TYR A 183 1.12 5.44 3.21
C TYR A 183 -0.31 5.49 2.62
N VAL A 184 -0.55 6.43 1.72
CA VAL A 184 -1.75 6.56 0.88
C VAL A 184 -1.29 6.63 -0.57
N TRP A 185 -1.95 5.89 -1.46
CA TRP A 185 -1.52 5.79 -2.86
C TRP A 185 -1.62 7.15 -3.57
N PRO A 186 -0.54 7.70 -4.14
CA PRO A 186 -0.61 8.94 -4.90
C PRO A 186 -1.44 8.69 -6.17
N ARG A 187 -2.52 9.45 -6.38
CA ARG A 187 -3.23 9.46 -7.66
C ARG A 187 -2.36 10.17 -8.70
N MET A 188 -1.39 9.46 -9.27
CA MET A 188 -0.50 10.02 -10.30
C MET A 188 -1.25 10.16 -11.63
N CYS A 189 -1.48 11.40 -12.04
CA CYS A 189 -2.04 11.76 -13.35
C CYS A 189 -0.93 12.32 -14.28
N PRO A 190 -1.04 12.12 -15.61
CA PRO A 190 -0.39 13.00 -16.56
C PRO A 190 -1.00 14.41 -16.44
N GLU A 191 -0.16 15.43 -16.46
CA GLU A 191 -0.57 16.85 -16.38
C GLU A 191 -1.43 17.20 -17.59
N THR A 192 -2.74 17.18 -17.39
CA THR A 192 -3.64 18.01 -18.18
C THR A 192 -4.47 18.81 -17.19
N GLU A 193 -4.14 20.10 -17.16
CA GLU A 193 -4.79 21.21 -16.47
C GLU A 193 -4.47 21.36 -14.97
N GLU A 194 -4.30 22.63 -14.58
CA GLU A 194 -3.82 23.18 -13.31
C GLU A 194 -4.70 22.79 -12.10
N GLN A 195 -4.76 21.51 -11.75
CA GLN A 195 -5.37 21.06 -10.50
C GLN A 195 -4.29 20.88 -9.43
N GLU A 196 -4.34 21.74 -8.40
CA GLU A 196 -3.53 21.65 -7.18
C GLU A 196 -3.52 20.21 -6.64
N ASP A 197 -2.37 19.77 -6.13
CA ASP A 197 -2.20 18.47 -5.48
C ASP A 197 -3.39 18.20 -4.52
N ASP A 198 -4.28 17.28 -4.90
CA ASP A 198 -5.45 16.84 -4.13
C ASP A 198 -5.04 16.06 -2.84
N HIS A 199 -3.80 16.19 -2.36
CA HIS A 199 -3.27 15.51 -1.19
C HIS A 199 -2.95 16.48 -0.05
N LEU A 200 -3.78 16.48 0.98
CA LEU A 200 -3.73 17.45 2.06
C LEU A 200 -3.12 16.86 3.34
N SER A 201 -2.19 17.58 3.98
CA SER A 201 -1.74 17.25 5.33
C SER A 201 -2.71 17.81 6.36
N ILE A 202 -3.23 16.94 7.23
CA ILE A 202 -4.26 17.28 8.23
C ILE A 202 -3.77 16.97 9.63
N VAL A 203 -3.80 17.99 10.49
CA VAL A 203 -3.46 17.84 11.90
C VAL A 203 -4.72 17.65 12.74
N THR A 204 -4.64 16.77 13.74
CA THR A 204 -5.69 16.54 14.73
C THR A 204 -5.11 16.43 16.14
N LEU A 205 -5.99 16.48 17.14
CA LEU A 205 -5.68 16.25 18.55
C LEU A 205 -6.55 15.11 19.10
N GLU A 206 -6.04 14.38 20.08
CA GLU A 206 -6.77 13.34 20.81
C GLU A 206 -7.71 13.99 21.85
N GLU A 207 -9.02 13.83 21.66
CA GLU A 207 -10.05 14.36 22.56
C GLU A 207 -11.35 13.55 22.40
N ALA A 208 -11.69 12.72 23.39
CA ALA A 208 -12.93 11.95 23.38
C ALA A 208 -14.14 12.86 23.66
N PRO A 209 -15.29 12.69 22.97
CA PRO A 209 -15.60 11.62 22.00
C PRO A 209 -15.29 11.97 20.52
N PHE A 210 -14.69 13.13 20.26
CA PHE A 210 -14.51 13.67 18.92
C PHE A 210 -13.41 12.97 18.12
N VAL A 211 -12.28 12.72 18.76
CA VAL A 211 -11.11 12.02 18.19
C VAL A 211 -10.53 11.11 19.27
N ILE A 212 -10.64 9.81 19.05
CA ILE A 212 -10.14 8.74 19.90
C ILE A 212 -8.97 8.09 19.18
N VAL A 213 -7.85 7.92 19.89
CA VAL A 213 -6.63 7.33 19.34
C VAL A 213 -6.41 5.95 19.95
N GLU A 214 -6.26 4.95 19.10
CA GLU A 214 -5.98 3.57 19.50
C GLU A 214 -4.63 3.12 18.93
N SER A 215 -4.00 2.14 19.59
CA SER A 215 -2.85 1.45 19.02
C SER A 215 -3.29 0.57 17.85
N VAL A 216 -2.39 0.39 16.88
CA VAL A 216 -2.57 -0.60 15.81
C VAL A 216 -2.64 -1.99 16.44
N ASP A 217 -3.54 -2.83 15.93
CA ASP A 217 -3.66 -4.23 16.35
C ASP A 217 -2.38 -5.00 16.02
N PRO A 218 -1.70 -5.64 17.00
CA PRO A 218 -0.42 -6.31 16.76
C PRO A 218 -0.50 -7.49 15.78
N LEU A 219 -1.66 -8.14 15.68
CA LEU A 219 -1.86 -9.29 14.80
C LEU A 219 -2.11 -8.86 13.36
N SER A 220 -2.93 -7.83 13.16
CA SER A 220 -3.29 -7.34 11.83
C SER A 220 -2.24 -6.41 11.23
N GLY A 221 -1.49 -5.68 12.06
CA GLY A 221 -0.50 -4.70 11.60
C GLY A 221 -1.10 -3.47 10.88
N THR A 222 -2.43 -3.38 10.80
CA THR A 222 -3.18 -2.34 10.09
C THR A 222 -4.36 -1.83 10.93
N CYS A 223 -4.86 -0.64 10.60
CA CYS A 223 -6.06 -0.09 11.23
C CYS A 223 -7.34 -0.80 10.75
N MET A 224 -8.32 -0.98 11.66
CA MET A 224 -9.61 -1.61 11.37
C MET A 224 -10.55 -0.71 10.55
N ARG A 225 -11.65 -1.26 10.01
CA ARG A 225 -12.52 -0.62 9.01
C ARG A 225 -13.08 0.77 9.38
N ASN A 226 -13.27 1.07 10.67
CA ASN A 226 -13.81 2.37 11.12
C ASN A 226 -12.74 3.36 11.60
N THR A 227 -11.47 2.94 11.69
CA THR A 227 -10.38 3.84 12.05
C THR A 227 -9.68 4.38 10.79
N VAL A 228 -8.86 5.41 10.96
CA VAL A 228 -7.97 5.98 9.96
C VAL A 228 -6.55 5.88 10.50
N PRO A 229 -5.57 5.44 9.70
CA PRO A 229 -4.18 5.52 10.13
C PRO A 229 -3.80 6.98 10.37
N CYS A 230 -3.24 7.25 11.54
CA CYS A 230 -2.72 8.56 11.91
C CYS A 230 -1.33 8.45 12.53
N GLN A 231 -0.49 9.43 12.27
CA GLN A 231 0.91 9.42 12.72
C GLN A 231 1.10 10.26 13.98
N LYS A 232 1.86 9.75 14.94
CA LYS A 232 2.34 10.54 16.09
C LYS A 232 3.86 10.62 16.02
N ARG A 233 4.39 11.82 15.88
CA ARG A 233 5.83 12.05 15.93
C ARG A 233 6.32 11.85 17.36
N ILE A 234 7.34 10.99 17.54
CA ILE A 234 8.05 10.86 18.81
C ILE A 234 9.09 11.98 18.85
N VAL A 235 9.02 12.81 19.88
CA VAL A 235 10.12 13.70 20.23
C VAL A 235 10.94 12.95 21.26
N SER A 236 11.97 12.22 20.82
CA SER A 236 12.95 11.65 21.75
C SER A 236 13.91 12.76 22.14
N GLU A 237 13.94 13.11 23.42
CA GLU A 237 14.82 14.17 23.95
C GLU A 237 16.33 13.85 23.81
N ASN A 238 16.70 12.60 23.46
CA ASN A 238 18.07 12.09 23.58
C ASN A 238 18.74 11.59 22.29
N LYS A 239 18.29 11.97 21.09
CA LYS A 239 19.03 11.64 19.84
C LYS A 239 19.01 12.79 18.85
N THR A 240 20.17 13.41 18.67
CA THR A 240 20.38 14.56 17.79
C THR A 240 20.55 14.21 16.31
N ASP A 241 20.66 12.93 15.92
CA ASP A 241 21.02 12.56 14.53
C ASP A 241 20.26 11.36 13.94
N GLU A 242 19.11 10.96 14.52
CA GLU A 242 18.24 9.96 13.89
C GLU A 242 16.95 10.62 13.39
N GLU A 243 16.50 10.26 12.18
CA GLU A 243 15.23 10.71 11.61
C GLU A 243 14.12 10.58 12.66
N PRO A 244 13.25 11.59 12.82
CA PRO A 244 12.23 11.58 13.86
C PRO A 244 11.34 10.34 13.68
N GLY A 245 11.37 9.44 14.67
CA GLY A 245 10.55 8.25 14.66
C GLY A 245 9.07 8.61 14.68
N TYR A 246 8.28 8.05 13.76
CA TYR A 246 6.82 8.17 13.75
C TYR A 246 6.19 6.87 14.24
N ILE A 247 5.24 6.98 15.18
CA ILE A 247 4.41 5.84 15.59
C ILE A 247 3.10 5.91 14.84
N LYS A 248 2.77 4.83 14.12
CA LYS A 248 1.45 4.65 13.54
C LYS A 248 0.42 4.35 14.63
N LYS A 249 -0.68 5.07 14.60
CA LYS A 249 -1.85 4.92 15.46
C LYS A 249 -3.10 4.85 14.59
N CYS A 250 -4.22 4.47 15.21
CA CYS A 250 -5.51 4.40 14.55
C CYS A 250 -6.46 5.42 15.19
N CYS A 251 -6.83 6.44 14.44
CA CYS A 251 -7.73 7.50 14.87
C CYS A 251 -9.18 7.17 14.46
N LYS A 252 -10.14 7.39 15.35
CA LYS A 252 -11.59 7.28 15.08
C LYS A 252 -12.36 8.36 15.84
N GLY A 253 -13.66 8.49 15.58
CA GLY A 253 -14.52 9.41 16.31
C GLY A 253 -15.26 10.35 15.37
N PHE A 254 -16.08 11.21 15.97
CA PHE A 254 -17.02 12.06 15.26
C PHE A 254 -16.34 12.97 14.21
N CYS A 255 -15.23 13.61 14.57
CA CYS A 255 -14.50 14.50 13.66
C CYS A 255 -13.83 13.71 12.52
N ILE A 256 -13.37 12.50 12.79
CA ILE A 256 -12.74 11.63 11.78
C ILE A 256 -13.78 11.13 10.78
N ASP A 257 -15.01 10.83 11.23
CA ASP A 257 -16.10 10.42 10.36
C ASP A 257 -16.60 11.56 9.46
N ILE A 258 -16.65 12.79 9.98
CA ILE A 258 -16.92 13.98 9.17
C ILE A 258 -15.82 14.15 8.12
N LEU A 259 -14.55 14.07 8.50
CA LEU A 259 -13.42 14.19 7.57
C LEU A 259 -13.50 13.15 6.45
N LYS A 260 -13.80 11.88 6.77
CA LYS A 260 -14.02 10.81 5.79
C LYS A 260 -15.15 11.12 4.81
N LYS A 261 -16.25 11.73 5.29
CA LYS A 261 -17.38 12.09 4.44
C LYS A 261 -17.02 13.26 3.53
N ILE A 262 -16.37 14.29 4.06
CA ILE A 262 -15.93 15.46 3.30
C ILE A 262 -14.93 15.03 2.22
N SER A 263 -13.93 14.21 2.55
CA SER A 263 -12.94 13.76 1.58
C SER A 263 -13.57 12.95 0.44
N LYS A 264 -14.59 12.13 0.72
CA LYS A 264 -15.32 11.39 -0.31
C LYS A 264 -16.19 12.29 -1.18
N SER A 265 -16.85 13.29 -0.61
CA SER A 265 -17.73 14.21 -1.35
C SER A 265 -16.94 15.18 -2.21
N VAL A 266 -15.84 15.73 -1.69
CA VAL A 266 -14.96 16.70 -2.37
C VAL A 266 -13.89 16.01 -3.23
N LYS A 267 -13.63 14.73 -2.96
CA LYS A 267 -12.71 13.82 -3.70
C LYS A 267 -11.20 14.06 -3.49
N PHE A 268 -10.78 14.68 -2.40
CA PHE A 268 -9.37 14.78 -2.04
C PHE A 268 -8.86 13.59 -1.20
N THR A 269 -7.55 13.44 -1.17
CA THR A 269 -6.81 12.50 -0.32
C THR A 269 -6.09 13.26 0.80
N TYR A 270 -5.78 12.59 1.91
CA TYR A 270 -5.15 13.28 3.03
C TYR A 270 -4.27 12.36 3.88
N ASP A 271 -3.28 12.97 4.52
CA ASP A 271 -2.46 12.38 5.56
C ASP A 271 -2.85 12.97 6.92
N LEU A 272 -3.24 12.10 7.86
CA LEU A 272 -3.66 12.50 9.20
C LEU A 272 -2.52 12.32 10.20
N TYR A 273 -2.20 13.36 10.97
CA TYR A 273 -1.22 13.27 12.04
C TYR A 273 -1.67 13.97 13.32
N LEU A 274 -1.14 13.50 14.45
CA LEU A 274 -1.40 14.03 15.77
C LEU A 274 -0.42 15.15 16.08
N VAL A 275 -0.94 16.27 16.60
CA VAL A 275 -0.12 17.39 17.04
C VAL A 275 0.87 16.95 18.14
N THR A 276 2.13 17.36 18.00
CA THR A 276 3.23 16.90 18.86
C THR A 276 3.10 17.33 20.31
N ASN A 277 2.60 18.55 20.53
CA ASN A 277 2.50 19.15 21.86
C ASN A 277 1.18 18.87 22.59
N GLY A 278 0.25 18.14 21.95
CA GLY A 278 -1.05 17.80 22.52
C GLY A 278 -1.96 19.00 22.86
N LYS A 279 -1.80 20.15 22.19
CA LYS A 279 -2.56 21.37 22.48
C LYS A 279 -3.33 21.87 21.25
N HIS A 280 -4.53 22.41 21.47
CA HIS A 280 -5.33 23.05 20.40
C HIS A 280 -4.62 24.23 19.76
N GLY A 281 -4.00 25.06 20.61
CA GLY A 281 -3.19 26.20 20.17
C GLY A 281 -3.45 27.44 21.01
N LYS A 282 -2.35 28.07 21.41
CA LYS A 282 -2.30 29.30 22.19
C LYS A 282 -1.12 30.13 21.69
N LYS A 283 -1.29 31.45 21.69
CA LYS A 283 -0.20 32.39 21.42
C LYS A 283 0.71 32.48 22.64
N ILE A 284 1.97 32.12 22.47
CA ILE A 284 3.03 32.24 23.48
C ILE A 284 4.15 33.07 22.88
N ASN A 285 4.49 34.20 23.52
CA ASN A 285 5.54 35.12 23.06
C ASN A 285 5.37 35.53 21.58
N GLY A 286 4.14 35.85 21.18
CA GLY A 286 3.80 36.23 19.81
C GLY A 286 3.69 35.08 18.81
N THR A 287 4.08 33.86 19.17
CA THR A 287 4.08 32.69 18.27
C THR A 287 2.95 31.72 18.63
N TRP A 288 2.24 31.22 17.62
CA TRP A 288 1.22 30.19 17.80
C TRP A 288 1.83 28.81 17.97
N ASN A 289 1.31 28.05 18.91
CA ASN A 289 1.62 26.62 19.07
C ASN A 289 0.40 25.75 18.76
N GLY A 290 0.57 24.44 18.87
CA GLY A 290 -0.55 23.48 18.80
C GLY A 290 -1.04 23.28 17.38
N MET A 291 -2.28 22.82 17.24
CA MET A 291 -2.90 22.63 15.93
C MET A 291 -2.92 23.94 15.12
N ILE A 292 -3.25 25.06 15.77
CA ILE A 292 -3.20 26.38 15.12
C ILE A 292 -1.79 26.70 14.62
N GLY A 293 -0.76 26.48 15.45
CA GLY A 293 0.63 26.73 15.07
C GLY A 293 1.09 25.91 13.86
N GLU A 294 0.67 24.65 13.77
CA GLU A 294 0.98 23.77 12.63
C GLU A 294 0.37 24.27 11.32
N VAL A 295 -0.86 24.82 11.36
CA VAL A 295 -1.51 25.42 10.18
C VAL A 295 -0.86 26.75 9.81
N VAL A 296 -0.61 27.64 10.78
CA VAL A 296 0.04 28.94 10.54
C VAL A 296 1.46 28.77 9.96
N MET A 297 2.20 27.75 10.40
CA MET A 297 3.52 27.40 9.86
C MET A 297 3.46 26.62 8.54
N LYS A 298 2.26 26.43 7.96
CA LYS A 298 2.03 25.68 6.71
C LYS A 298 2.57 24.24 6.74
N ARG A 299 2.60 23.61 7.90
CA ARG A 299 2.92 22.17 8.04
C ARG A 299 1.68 21.30 7.83
N ALA A 300 0.54 21.79 8.29
CA ALA A 300 -0.78 21.27 7.96
C ALA A 300 -1.50 22.24 7.04
N TYR A 301 -2.23 21.71 6.07
CA TYR A 301 -3.17 22.48 5.26
C TYR A 301 -4.44 22.81 6.05
N MET A 302 -4.93 21.86 6.86
CA MET A 302 -6.09 22.06 7.72
C MET A 302 -5.96 21.35 9.06
N ALA A 303 -6.67 21.87 10.06
CA ALA A 303 -6.82 21.24 11.36
C ALA A 303 -8.26 20.75 11.55
N VAL A 304 -8.42 19.53 12.09
CA VAL A 304 -9.73 18.93 12.37
C VAL A 304 -9.76 18.49 13.84
N GLY A 305 -10.83 18.85 14.55
CA GLY A 305 -11.03 18.47 15.94
C GLY A 305 -12.05 19.36 16.65
N SER A 306 -12.16 19.19 17.96
CA SER A 306 -12.95 20.00 18.88
C SER A 306 -12.27 21.34 19.18
N LEU A 307 -12.12 22.17 18.13
CA LEU A 307 -11.47 23.48 18.22
C LEU A 307 -12.52 24.58 18.40
N THR A 308 -12.44 25.33 19.50
CA THR A 308 -13.30 26.50 19.74
C THR A 308 -12.92 27.67 18.83
N ILE A 309 -13.93 28.25 18.19
CA ILE A 309 -13.80 29.50 17.41
C ILE A 309 -13.71 30.67 18.40
N ASN A 310 -12.67 31.48 18.28
CA ASN A 310 -12.51 32.73 19.01
C ASN A 310 -11.94 33.80 18.08
N GLU A 311 -11.99 35.06 18.51
CA GLU A 311 -11.49 36.20 17.72
C GLU A 311 -9.99 36.06 17.43
N GLU A 312 -9.17 35.82 18.45
CA GLU A 312 -7.70 35.72 18.31
C GLU A 312 -7.25 34.64 17.30
N ARG A 313 -7.93 33.49 17.23
CA ARG A 313 -7.63 32.44 16.24
C ARG A 313 -8.17 32.81 14.86
N SER A 314 -9.32 33.47 14.78
CA SER A 314 -9.94 33.86 13.50
C SER A 314 -9.14 34.94 12.77
N GLU A 315 -8.25 35.66 13.47
CA GLU A 315 -7.30 36.59 12.85
C GLU A 315 -6.17 35.89 12.07
N VAL A 316 -5.88 34.62 12.38
CA VAL A 316 -4.71 33.90 11.83
C VAL A 316 -5.07 32.67 11.01
N VAL A 317 -6.28 32.14 11.18
CA VAL A 317 -6.80 31.00 10.41
C VAL A 317 -8.28 31.20 10.10
N ASP A 318 -8.72 30.67 8.97
CA ASP A 318 -10.14 30.64 8.60
C ASP A 318 -10.84 29.44 9.23
N PHE A 319 -12.08 29.64 9.68
CA PHE A 319 -12.92 28.60 10.25
C PHE A 319 -14.05 28.21 9.29
N SER A 320 -14.39 26.92 9.28
CA SER A 320 -15.63 26.44 8.66
C SER A 320 -16.85 26.80 9.51
N VAL A 321 -18.03 26.58 8.94
CA VAL A 321 -19.29 26.64 9.70
C VAL A 321 -19.25 25.61 10.83
N PRO A 322 -19.56 25.98 12.09
CA PRO A 322 -19.56 25.03 13.20
C PRO A 322 -20.59 23.93 12.96
N PHE A 323 -20.19 22.68 13.23
CA PHE A 323 -21.03 21.51 12.99
C PHE A 323 -21.71 20.97 14.27
N ILE A 324 -21.31 21.44 15.44
CA ILE A 324 -21.99 21.23 16.73
C ILE A 324 -21.99 22.55 17.49
N GLU A 325 -23.16 22.93 17.99
CA GLU A 325 -23.30 24.03 18.93
C GLU A 325 -22.82 23.57 20.31
N THR A 326 -21.63 24.01 20.71
CA THR A 326 -21.13 23.85 22.08
C THR A 326 -20.83 25.22 22.68
N GLY A 327 -21.04 25.34 23.98
CA GLY A 327 -20.80 26.56 24.73
C GLY A 327 -20.28 26.26 26.13
N ILE A 328 -19.83 27.31 26.81
CA ILE A 328 -19.36 27.20 28.19
C ILE A 328 -20.53 26.75 29.07
N SER A 329 -20.35 25.61 29.72
CA SER A 329 -21.36 24.99 30.58
C SER A 329 -20.72 24.57 31.90
N VAL A 330 -21.49 24.61 32.99
CA VAL A 330 -21.03 24.18 34.31
C VAL A 330 -21.67 22.83 34.65
N MET A 331 -20.83 21.85 35.00
CA MET A 331 -21.28 20.53 35.44
C MET A 331 -21.10 20.42 36.96
N VAL A 332 -22.19 20.11 37.67
CA VAL A 332 -22.18 19.88 39.11
C VAL A 332 -22.81 18.54 39.43
N SER A 333 -22.27 17.83 40.42
CA SER A 333 -22.95 16.66 40.97
C SER A 333 -24.17 17.13 41.74
N ARG A 334 -25.33 16.52 41.48
CA ARG A 334 -26.52 16.78 42.25
C ARG A 334 -26.36 16.07 43.60
N SER A 335 -26.34 16.81 44.70
CA SER A 335 -26.49 16.18 46.02
C SER A 335 -27.92 15.66 46.13
N ASN A 336 -28.07 14.36 46.40
CA ASN A 336 -29.35 13.84 46.85
C ASN A 336 -29.60 14.46 48.22
N GLY A 337 -30.54 15.41 48.28
CA GLY A 337 -30.88 16.12 49.51
C GLY A 337 -31.20 15.15 50.65
N THR A 338 -30.73 15.51 51.84
CA THR A 338 -31.10 14.91 53.12
C THR A 338 -32.58 15.04 53.41
#